data_AF-A0A3D2KLA8-F1
#
_entry.id   AF-A0A3D2KLA8-F1
#
_cell.length_a   1.000
_cell.length_b   1.000
_cell.length_c   1.000
_cell.angle_alpha   90.00
_cell.angle_beta   90.00
_cell.angle_gamma   90.00
#
_symmetry.space_group_name_H-M   'P 1'
#
loop_
_entity.id
_entity.type
_entity.pdbx_description
1 polymer ?
#
loop_
_entity_poly.entity_id
_entity_poly.type
_entity_poly.pdbx_seq_one_letter_code
_entity_poly.pdbx_strand_id
1 'polypeptide(L)'
;MSHGSQDTRPRVAVLVDYENVYFSDRAAYSDPEAVRRLARDLTTVAEHCGPVSMRKAFAPFPNHPAAMRVFTEEGYDAVTCDEKPNAADLKLIAALTAVTSEQDIGLVILVSGDGDMLEAIETAQRRGARVVVVSCGGRELSARTKAAADRVLVLREVAAEAKRIRNGKRTKLGLGGLAFRGAGGGTPAVPDGPAARAGSGPAGRSPAGAAVHAGPSLPGVRSTTPSALKTYVNCPRRYFYRYVQRRPESMKPHLFVGNVVHEALKTFFEMEPHRRSAKDLEERLRDAWRRSPDRAAAFPPDMREAEAAAGKAALEDLRLFVRRADLRAVPFALEEFLMTEVGDGVVVRGKIDRIDPSPKGDALVVIDYKTGRPPDTPPNLVDEFQLPLYCAMVEEGHARPVERVRLLYLKGHVTYDFSPREVDIARAKRRALRLFEEIEADTEFRPKVSPLCGHCDFLPDCPAREEAEALLARKTEGREAGEGVAGTADDLPF
;
A
#
# COMPACT_ATOMS: atom_id res chain seq x y z
N MET A 1 -14.30 49.59 24.51
CA MET A 1 -13.69 48.65 23.55
C MET A 1 -13.09 47.50 24.36
N SER A 2 -13.81 46.38 24.39
CA SER A 2 -13.48 45.18 25.16
C SER A 2 -12.14 44.62 24.70
N HIS A 3 -11.18 44.49 25.63
CA HIS A 3 -9.99 43.68 25.42
C HIS A 3 -10.44 42.22 25.31
N GLY A 4 -10.54 41.72 24.08
CA GLY A 4 -10.83 40.32 23.83
C GLY A 4 -9.67 39.48 24.35
N SER A 5 -9.90 38.74 25.44
CA SER A 5 -9.03 37.67 25.90
C SER A 5 -8.79 36.73 24.71
N GLN A 6 -7.59 36.77 24.11
CA GLN A 6 -7.23 35.77 23.11
C GLN A 6 -7.21 34.42 23.82
N ASP A 7 -8.06 33.49 23.37
CA ASP A 7 -8.09 32.13 23.89
C ASP A 7 -6.73 31.49 23.60
N THR A 8 -5.91 31.34 24.64
CA THR A 8 -4.54 30.81 24.57
C THR A 8 -4.49 29.30 24.41
N ARG A 9 -5.67 28.64 24.35
CA ARG A 9 -5.78 27.21 24.08
C ARG A 9 -5.42 26.94 22.61
N PRO A 10 -4.71 25.84 22.35
CA PRO A 10 -4.36 25.45 20.99
C PRO A 10 -5.60 25.19 20.15
N ARG A 11 -5.47 25.44 18.85
CA ARG A 11 -6.55 25.23 17.90
C ARG A 11 -6.75 23.74 17.66
N VAL A 12 -8.01 23.36 17.44
CA VAL A 12 -8.42 21.95 17.28
C VAL A 12 -8.85 21.68 15.85
N ALA A 13 -8.45 20.53 15.30
CA ALA A 13 -8.95 19.99 14.05
C ALA A 13 -9.76 18.72 14.29
N VAL A 14 -10.84 18.56 13.53
CA VAL A 14 -11.64 17.33 13.49
C VAL A 14 -11.59 16.78 12.07
N LEU A 15 -11.07 15.57 11.92
CA LEU A 15 -10.96 14.87 10.65
C LEU A 15 -11.75 13.56 10.76
N VAL A 16 -12.72 13.37 9.88
CA VAL A 16 -13.64 12.23 9.94
C VAL A 16 -13.56 11.42 8.67
N ASP A 17 -13.07 10.19 8.77
CA ASP A 17 -13.32 9.19 7.74
C ASP A 17 -14.75 8.66 7.88
N TYR A 18 -15.66 9.26 7.13
CA TYR A 18 -17.06 8.87 7.19
C TYR A 18 -17.31 7.52 6.51
N GLU A 19 -16.51 7.14 5.52
CA GLU A 19 -16.66 5.84 4.86
C GLU A 19 -16.40 4.70 5.86
N ASN A 20 -15.36 4.82 6.68
CA ASN A 20 -15.08 3.87 7.75
C ASN A 20 -16.15 3.88 8.86
N VAL A 21 -16.70 5.05 9.21
CA VAL A 21 -17.85 5.14 10.12
C VAL A 21 -19.07 4.42 9.53
N TYR A 22 -19.40 4.70 8.27
CA TYR A 22 -20.52 4.11 7.55
C TYR A 22 -20.41 2.59 7.50
N PHE A 23 -19.22 2.05 7.20
CA PHE A 23 -19.01 0.62 7.15
C PHE A 23 -18.93 -0.07 8.52
N SER A 24 -18.65 0.68 9.60
CA SER A 24 -18.67 0.14 10.96
C SER A 24 -20.08 -0.23 11.44
N ASP A 25 -21.09 0.53 11.03
CA ASP A 25 -22.51 0.26 11.29
C ASP A 25 -23.38 0.91 10.21
N ARG A 26 -23.55 0.19 9.08
CA ARG A 26 -24.31 0.69 7.93
C ARG A 26 -25.76 1.00 8.28
N ALA A 27 -26.35 0.25 9.21
CA ALA A 27 -27.74 0.42 9.58
C ALA A 27 -27.93 1.74 10.34
N ALA A 28 -27.04 2.02 11.29
CA ALA A 28 -27.07 3.27 12.05
C ALA A 28 -26.69 4.48 11.19
N TYR A 29 -25.60 4.41 10.44
CA TYR A 29 -25.05 5.56 9.72
C TYR A 29 -25.60 5.74 8.30
N SER A 30 -26.60 4.95 7.89
CA SER A 30 -27.44 5.34 6.74
C SER A 30 -28.48 6.41 7.12
N ASP A 31 -28.78 6.58 8.41
CA ASP A 31 -29.73 7.58 8.92
C ASP A 31 -29.07 8.96 9.06
N PRO A 32 -29.56 9.99 8.35
CA PRO A 32 -29.04 11.35 8.46
C PRO A 32 -29.03 11.92 9.88
N GLU A 33 -29.97 11.54 10.75
CA GLU A 33 -30.00 12.02 12.14
C GLU A 33 -28.87 11.40 12.98
N ALA A 34 -28.50 10.15 12.71
CA ALA A 34 -27.34 9.53 13.33
C ALA A 34 -26.02 10.20 12.90
N VAL A 35 -25.89 10.55 11.61
CA VAL A 35 -24.75 11.33 11.09
C VAL A 35 -24.69 12.72 11.73
N ARG A 36 -25.85 13.37 11.90
CA ARG A 36 -25.96 14.69 12.53
C ARG A 36 -25.52 14.65 13.99
N ARG A 37 -25.98 13.63 14.72
CA ARG A 37 -25.56 13.38 16.11
C ARG A 37 -24.06 13.18 16.21
N LEU A 38 -23.46 12.38 15.32
CA LEU A 38 -22.02 12.16 15.27
C LEU A 38 -21.25 13.47 15.08
N ALA A 39 -21.62 14.25 14.05
CA ALA A 39 -20.97 15.53 13.75
C ALA A 39 -21.04 16.50 14.94
N ARG A 40 -22.21 16.59 15.60
CA ARG A 40 -22.41 17.42 16.79
C ARG A 40 -21.63 16.94 18.00
N ASP A 41 -21.57 15.64 18.24
CA ASP A 41 -20.84 15.08 19.36
C ASP A 41 -19.33 15.34 19.22
N LEU A 42 -18.78 15.15 18.02
CA LEU A 42 -17.38 15.48 17.72
C LEU A 42 -17.09 16.97 17.87
N THR A 43 -17.95 17.84 17.32
CA THR A 43 -17.79 19.30 17.45
C THR A 43 -17.86 19.73 18.92
N THR A 44 -18.81 19.21 19.70
CA THR A 44 -18.96 19.52 21.13
C THR A 44 -17.68 19.18 21.90
N VAL A 45 -17.10 18.01 21.65
CA VAL A 45 -15.87 17.58 22.32
C VAL A 45 -14.69 18.42 21.87
N ALA A 46 -14.58 18.73 20.58
CA ALA A 46 -13.51 19.55 20.02
C ALA A 46 -13.52 20.98 20.59
N GLU A 47 -14.67 21.66 20.60
CA GLU A 47 -14.85 23.02 21.13
C GLU A 47 -14.56 23.10 22.64
N HIS A 48 -14.81 22.02 23.37
CA HIS A 48 -14.43 21.94 24.77
C HIS A 48 -12.90 21.90 24.97
N CYS A 49 -12.17 21.29 24.02
CA CYS A 49 -10.71 21.20 24.08
C CYS A 49 -10.03 22.52 23.66
N GLY A 50 -10.62 23.26 22.73
CA GLY A 50 -10.10 24.53 22.24
C GLY A 50 -10.85 25.03 21.00
N PRO A 51 -10.48 26.20 20.46
CA PRO A 51 -11.12 26.77 19.28
C PRO A 51 -10.98 25.87 18.04
N VAL A 52 -12.10 25.40 17.50
CA VAL A 52 -12.13 24.52 16.33
C VAL A 52 -11.86 25.32 15.06
N SER A 53 -10.81 24.92 14.34
CA SER A 53 -10.31 25.67 13.18
C SER A 53 -10.47 24.94 11.87
N MET A 54 -10.61 23.63 11.96
CA MET A 54 -10.82 22.76 10.82
C MET A 54 -11.77 21.64 11.19
N ARG A 55 -12.74 21.40 10.32
CA ARG A 55 -13.67 20.29 10.37
C ARG A 55 -13.76 19.72 8.96
N LYS A 56 -13.28 18.49 8.75
CA LYS A 56 -13.33 17.82 7.46
C LYS A 56 -13.93 16.43 7.61
N ALA A 57 -14.79 16.07 6.67
CA ALA A 57 -15.33 14.73 6.53
C ALA A 57 -14.95 14.18 5.15
N PHE A 58 -14.51 12.93 5.09
CA PHE A 58 -13.99 12.27 3.90
C PHE A 58 -14.84 11.04 3.61
N ALA A 59 -15.37 10.95 2.39
CA ALA A 59 -16.08 9.78 1.86
C ALA A 59 -16.29 9.94 0.36
N PRO A 60 -16.60 8.87 -0.38
CA PRO A 60 -17.19 8.97 -1.71
C PRO A 60 -18.63 9.50 -1.61
N PHE A 61 -18.80 10.79 -1.26
CA PHE A 61 -20.08 11.42 -1.00
C PHE A 61 -21.14 11.32 -2.11
N PRO A 62 -20.82 11.14 -3.41
CA PRO A 62 -21.81 10.74 -4.41
C PRO A 62 -22.63 9.51 -4.01
N ASN A 63 -22.05 8.58 -3.26
CA ASN A 63 -22.71 7.40 -2.71
C ASN A 63 -23.41 7.64 -1.36
N HIS A 64 -23.13 8.78 -0.72
CA HIS A 64 -23.70 9.17 0.57
C HIS A 64 -24.22 10.62 0.57
N PRO A 65 -25.12 11.00 -0.35
CA PRO A 65 -25.52 12.39 -0.55
C PRO A 65 -26.22 12.99 0.67
N ALA A 66 -26.93 12.17 1.45
CA ALA A 66 -27.57 12.63 2.68
C ALA A 66 -26.54 12.97 3.77
N ALA A 67 -25.48 12.17 3.90
CA ALA A 67 -24.39 12.44 4.83
C ALA A 67 -23.59 13.68 4.44
N MET A 68 -23.32 13.88 3.15
CA MET A 68 -22.66 15.09 2.63
C MET A 68 -23.40 16.35 3.06
N ARG A 69 -24.73 16.36 2.87
CA ARG A 69 -25.59 17.48 3.29
C ARG A 69 -25.49 17.72 4.79
N VAL A 70 -25.62 16.67 5.61
CA VAL A 70 -25.54 16.79 7.07
C VAL A 70 -24.20 17.34 7.53
N PHE A 71 -23.08 16.83 7.01
CA PHE A 71 -21.76 17.37 7.37
C PHE A 71 -21.63 18.84 6.99
N THR A 72 -22.13 19.22 5.81
CA THR A 72 -22.11 20.61 5.35
C THR A 72 -22.97 21.51 6.26
N GLU A 73 -24.19 21.07 6.60
CA GLU A 73 -25.10 21.76 7.53
C GLU A 73 -24.48 21.96 8.92
N GLU A 74 -23.73 20.97 9.42
CA GLU A 74 -23.05 21.01 10.72
C GLU A 74 -21.65 21.69 10.65
N GLY A 75 -21.31 22.30 9.51
CA GLY A 75 -20.13 23.14 9.35
C GLY A 75 -18.82 22.39 9.10
N TYR A 76 -18.89 21.17 8.57
CA TYR A 76 -17.74 20.41 8.06
C TYR A 76 -17.55 20.69 6.57
N ASP A 77 -16.29 20.75 6.15
CA ASP A 77 -15.90 20.64 4.74
C ASP A 77 -16.04 19.16 4.32
N ALA A 78 -17.06 18.87 3.54
CA ALA A 78 -17.36 17.53 3.03
C ALA A 78 -16.51 17.24 1.79
N VAL A 79 -15.35 16.65 2.02
CA VAL A 79 -14.36 16.35 0.98
C VAL A 79 -14.73 15.04 0.27
N THR A 80 -15.32 15.17 -0.92
CA THR A 80 -15.62 14.02 -1.79
C THR A 80 -14.34 13.32 -2.21
N CYS A 81 -14.23 12.03 -1.89
CA CYS A 81 -13.15 11.13 -2.26
C CYS A 81 -13.54 10.29 -3.48
N ASP A 82 -12.55 9.75 -4.19
CA ASP A 82 -12.81 8.81 -5.27
C ASP A 82 -13.43 7.52 -4.70
N GLU A 83 -14.19 6.75 -5.49
CA GLU A 83 -14.78 5.46 -5.05
C GLU A 83 -13.75 4.32 -4.93
N LYS A 84 -12.45 4.65 -5.02
CA LYS A 84 -11.36 3.69 -4.92
C LYS A 84 -11.14 3.32 -3.45
N PRO A 85 -10.76 2.07 -3.15
CA PRO A 85 -10.32 1.69 -1.81
C PRO A 85 -9.25 2.67 -1.29
N ASN A 86 -9.40 3.11 -0.04
CA ASN A 86 -8.49 3.98 0.71
C ASN A 86 -8.35 5.42 0.16
N ALA A 87 -9.25 5.87 -0.72
CA ALA A 87 -9.23 7.24 -1.23
C ALA A 87 -9.52 8.28 -0.13
N ALA A 88 -10.39 7.94 0.83
CA ALA A 88 -10.63 8.74 2.02
C ALA A 88 -9.37 8.86 2.89
N ASP A 89 -8.67 7.73 3.11
CA ASP A 89 -7.43 7.68 3.88
C ASP A 89 -6.34 8.57 3.29
N LEU A 90 -6.13 8.56 1.96
CA LEU A 90 -5.13 9.41 1.30
C LEU A 90 -5.40 10.91 1.51
N LYS A 91 -6.67 11.34 1.38
CA LYS A 91 -7.04 12.75 1.60
C LYS A 91 -6.96 13.14 3.07
N LEU A 92 -7.23 12.20 3.95
CA LEU A 92 -7.17 12.37 5.38
C LEU A 92 -5.71 12.41 5.89
N ILE A 93 -4.80 11.62 5.31
CA ILE A 93 -3.33 11.71 5.50
C ILE A 93 -2.81 13.07 5.04
N ALA A 94 -3.23 13.52 3.85
CA ALA A 94 -2.85 14.84 3.33
C ALA A 94 -3.35 15.96 4.25
N ALA A 95 -4.60 15.88 4.71
CA ALA A 95 -5.16 16.83 5.67
C ALA A 95 -4.37 16.81 6.98
N LEU A 96 -4.12 15.63 7.56
CA LEU A 96 -3.38 15.46 8.81
C LEU A 96 -1.93 15.97 8.71
N THR A 97 -1.29 15.84 7.55
CA THR A 97 0.06 16.36 7.30
C THR A 97 0.07 17.88 7.12
N ALA A 98 -1.01 18.44 6.56
CA ALA A 98 -1.17 19.88 6.35
C ALA A 98 -1.60 20.65 7.62
N VAL A 99 -2.11 19.95 8.63
CA VAL A 99 -2.55 20.52 9.93
C VAL A 99 -1.50 21.41 10.59
N THR A 100 -0.21 21.21 10.29
CA THR A 100 0.89 21.82 11.04
C THR A 100 1.77 22.79 10.25
N SER A 101 1.37 23.20 9.04
CA SER A 101 2.11 24.21 8.27
C SER A 101 1.45 25.58 8.23
N GLU A 102 0.14 25.69 8.52
CA GLU A 102 -0.60 26.94 8.23
C GLU A 102 -1.57 27.43 9.34
N GLN A 103 -1.93 26.61 10.34
CA GLN A 103 -3.10 26.89 11.21
C GLN A 103 -2.89 26.78 12.73
N ASP A 104 -1.66 26.58 13.23
CA ASP A 104 -1.34 26.46 14.67
C ASP A 104 -2.26 25.48 15.44
N ILE A 105 -2.51 24.33 14.82
CA ILE A 105 -3.36 23.28 15.41
C ILE A 105 -2.50 22.45 16.37
N GLY A 106 -2.84 22.48 17.65
CA GLY A 106 -2.16 21.71 18.69
C GLY A 106 -2.86 20.40 19.07
N LEU A 107 -4.11 20.19 18.60
CA LEU A 107 -4.86 18.95 18.84
C LEU A 107 -5.66 18.54 17.59
N VAL A 108 -5.55 17.28 17.21
CA VAL A 108 -6.35 16.65 16.15
C VAL A 108 -7.19 15.53 16.73
N ILE A 109 -8.49 15.57 16.45
CA ILE A 109 -9.41 14.46 16.68
C ILE A 109 -9.61 13.76 15.34
N LEU A 110 -9.06 12.56 15.25
CA LEU A 110 -9.04 11.74 14.04
C LEU A 110 -10.02 10.57 14.19
N VAL A 111 -11.11 10.58 13.43
CA VAL A 111 -12.06 9.46 13.40
C VAL A 111 -11.68 8.56 12.22
N SER A 112 -11.21 7.34 12.51
CA SER A 112 -10.76 6.39 11.48
C SER A 112 -10.96 4.94 11.92
N GLY A 113 -11.14 4.05 10.94
CA GLY A 113 -11.29 2.61 11.11
C GLY A 113 -10.06 1.79 10.73
N ASP A 114 -9.01 2.41 10.17
CA ASP A 114 -7.85 1.69 9.61
C ASP A 114 -6.54 1.95 10.38
N GLY A 115 -5.67 0.93 10.41
CA GLY A 115 -4.40 0.91 11.13
C GLY A 115 -3.24 1.57 10.38
N ASP A 116 -3.43 1.99 9.13
CA ASP A 116 -2.38 2.50 8.23
C ASP A 116 -2.11 4.01 8.39
N MET A 117 -2.62 4.62 9.46
CA MET A 117 -2.47 6.06 9.74
C MET A 117 -1.21 6.42 10.54
N LEU A 118 -0.34 5.44 10.82
CA LEU A 118 0.79 5.56 11.75
C LEU A 118 1.74 6.70 11.37
N GLU A 119 2.25 6.71 10.14
CA GLU A 119 3.22 7.73 9.69
C GLU A 119 2.63 9.15 9.70
N ALA A 120 1.34 9.28 9.40
CA ALA A 120 0.65 10.56 9.37
C ALA A 120 0.40 11.10 10.80
N ILE A 121 0.06 10.20 11.74
CA ILE A 121 -0.04 10.51 13.18
C ILE A 121 1.32 10.96 13.71
N GLU A 122 2.37 10.19 13.49
CA GLU A 122 3.73 10.52 13.94
C GLU A 122 4.25 11.82 13.30
N THR A 123 3.90 12.08 12.05
CA THR A 123 4.30 13.32 11.37
C THR A 123 3.57 14.53 11.95
N ALA A 124 2.27 14.43 12.24
CA ALA A 124 1.55 15.49 12.94
C ALA A 124 2.12 15.74 14.35
N GLN A 125 2.49 14.67 15.07
CA GLN A 125 3.12 14.73 16.38
C GLN A 125 4.51 15.35 16.37
N ARG A 126 5.38 14.96 15.42
CA ARG A 126 6.71 15.58 15.24
C ARG A 126 6.60 17.08 14.97
N ARG A 127 5.50 17.51 14.34
CA ARG A 127 5.23 18.92 14.07
C ARG A 127 4.43 19.61 15.19
N GLY A 128 4.22 18.92 16.31
CA GLY A 128 3.75 19.48 17.58
C GLY A 128 2.25 19.40 17.83
N ALA A 129 1.50 18.68 16.99
CA ALA A 129 0.07 18.42 17.21
C ALA A 129 -0.12 17.11 17.99
N ARG A 130 -0.96 17.12 19.02
CA ARG A 130 -1.41 15.89 19.67
C ARG A 130 -2.52 15.25 18.86
N VAL A 131 -2.53 13.93 18.73
CA VAL A 131 -3.53 13.21 17.92
C VAL A 131 -4.31 12.23 18.77
N VAL A 132 -5.62 12.45 18.83
CA VAL A 132 -6.60 11.57 19.47
C VAL A 132 -7.30 10.78 18.38
N VAL A 133 -7.13 9.46 18.39
CA VAL A 133 -7.77 8.57 17.42
C VAL A 133 -9.08 8.05 17.99
N VAL A 134 -10.17 8.21 17.26
CA VAL A 134 -11.49 7.69 17.59
C VAL A 134 -11.79 6.52 16.64
N SER A 135 -11.80 5.31 17.19
CA SER A 135 -12.06 4.08 16.45
C SER A 135 -13.54 3.89 16.15
N CYS A 136 -13.83 3.56 14.90
CA CYS A 136 -15.15 3.22 14.38
C CYS A 136 -15.42 1.70 14.49
N GLY A 137 -15.49 1.17 15.71
CA GLY A 137 -16.28 -0.02 16.12
C GLY A 137 -16.25 -1.38 15.38
N GLY A 138 -15.60 -1.57 14.23
CA GLY A 138 -15.70 -2.79 13.41
C GLY A 138 -14.38 -3.48 13.06
N ARG A 139 -13.24 -2.80 13.25
CA ARG A 139 -11.88 -3.35 13.13
C ARG A 139 -11.08 -2.86 14.34
N GLU A 140 -10.31 -3.75 14.98
CA GLU A 140 -9.39 -3.29 16.01
C GLU A 140 -8.30 -2.45 15.36
N LEU A 141 -8.10 -1.22 15.84
CA LEU A 141 -6.92 -0.44 15.50
C LEU A 141 -5.66 -1.28 15.74
N SER A 142 -4.70 -1.20 14.82
CA SER A 142 -3.45 -1.94 14.96
C SER A 142 -2.76 -1.58 16.29
N ALA A 143 -2.03 -2.53 16.87
CA ALA A 143 -1.27 -2.28 18.10
C ALA A 143 -0.30 -1.10 17.95
N ARG A 144 0.25 -0.90 16.73
CA ARG A 144 1.13 0.21 16.38
C ARG A 144 0.39 1.56 16.41
N THR A 145 -0.78 1.66 15.80
CA THR A 145 -1.61 2.89 15.82
C THR A 145 -2.08 3.24 17.23
N LYS A 146 -2.42 2.22 18.05
CA LYS A 146 -2.79 2.41 19.45
C LYS A 146 -1.62 2.93 20.30
N ALA A 147 -0.40 2.52 19.99
CA ALA A 147 0.81 2.97 20.68
C ALA A 147 1.26 4.37 20.25
N ALA A 148 1.06 4.75 18.99
CA ALA A 148 1.45 6.06 18.48
C ALA A 148 0.46 7.17 18.82
N ALA A 149 -0.84 6.91 18.86
CA ALA A 149 -1.83 7.92 19.21
C ALA A 149 -1.65 8.41 20.67
N ASP A 150 -1.77 9.72 20.90
CA ASP A 150 -1.72 10.28 22.26
C ASP A 150 -2.90 9.80 23.11
N ARG A 151 -4.02 9.47 22.46
CA ARG A 151 -5.16 8.80 23.06
C ARG A 151 -5.94 8.03 22.00
N VAL A 152 -6.46 6.87 22.38
CA VAL A 152 -7.43 6.12 21.59
C VAL A 152 -8.77 6.11 22.32
N LEU A 153 -9.85 6.41 21.59
CA LEU A 153 -11.23 6.39 22.04
C LEU A 153 -12.07 5.55 21.08
N VAL A 154 -13.29 5.21 21.48
CA VAL A 154 -14.33 4.69 20.58
C VAL A 154 -15.49 5.67 20.46
N LEU A 155 -16.26 5.59 19.38
CA LEU A 155 -17.39 6.51 19.11
C LEU A 155 -18.38 6.67 20.29
N ARG A 156 -18.67 5.59 21.02
CA ARG A 156 -19.55 5.62 22.21
C ARG A 156 -18.99 6.46 23.35
N GLU A 157 -17.68 6.53 23.51
CA GLU A 157 -17.02 7.34 24.55
C GLU A 157 -17.10 8.82 24.21
N VAL A 158 -16.93 9.17 22.93
CA VAL A 158 -17.13 10.53 22.42
C VAL A 158 -18.57 10.99 22.65
N ALA A 159 -19.56 10.16 22.30
CA ALA A 159 -20.97 10.47 22.52
C ALA A 159 -21.31 10.65 24.01
N ALA A 160 -20.75 9.81 24.88
CA ALA A 160 -20.94 9.93 26.32
C ALA A 160 -20.31 11.22 26.88
N GLU A 161 -19.12 11.58 26.42
CA GLU A 161 -18.43 12.80 26.83
C GLU A 161 -19.14 14.06 26.33
N ALA A 162 -19.57 14.09 25.07
CA ALA A 162 -20.35 15.19 24.51
C ALA A 162 -21.65 15.41 25.30
N LYS A 163 -22.33 14.34 25.70
CA LYS A 163 -23.51 14.41 26.58
C LYS A 163 -23.16 15.00 27.95
N ARG A 164 -21.99 14.70 28.52
CA ARG A 164 -21.57 15.29 29.80
C ARG A 164 -21.30 16.79 29.67
N ILE A 165 -20.59 17.19 28.62
CA ILE A 165 -20.27 18.59 28.31
C ILE A 165 -21.55 19.41 28.15
N ARG A 166 -22.50 18.95 27.33
CA ARG A 166 -23.81 19.63 27.15
C ARG A 166 -24.62 19.77 28.44
N ASN A 167 -24.46 18.82 29.37
CA ASN A 167 -25.13 18.84 30.67
C ASN A 167 -24.33 19.57 31.77
N GLY A 168 -23.23 20.25 31.42
CA GLY A 168 -22.37 20.95 32.38
C GLY A 168 -21.69 20.03 33.40
N LYS A 169 -21.58 18.73 33.12
CA LYS A 169 -20.96 17.73 34.01
C LYS A 169 -19.46 17.68 33.78
N ARG A 170 -18.70 17.38 34.85
CA ARG A 170 -17.24 17.20 34.77
C ARG A 170 -16.88 16.14 33.71
N THR A 171 -15.97 16.51 32.81
CA THR A 171 -15.40 15.67 31.76
C THR A 171 -14.61 14.49 32.33
N LYS A 172 -14.58 13.37 31.61
CA LYS A 172 -13.91 12.13 32.01
C LYS A 172 -12.76 11.74 31.08
N LEU A 173 -12.74 12.21 29.83
CA LEU A 173 -11.73 11.82 28.84
C LEU A 173 -10.44 12.64 28.94
N GLY A 174 -10.44 13.74 29.71
CA GLY A 174 -9.24 14.54 30.00
C GLY A 174 -8.61 15.24 28.78
N LEU A 175 -9.33 15.33 27.66
CA LEU A 175 -8.80 15.82 26.38
C LEU A 175 -8.39 17.31 26.41
N GLY A 176 -9.03 18.13 27.24
CA GLY A 176 -8.68 19.55 27.38
C GLY A 176 -7.28 19.81 27.94
N GLY A 177 -6.68 18.83 28.66
CA GLY A 177 -5.31 18.94 29.18
C GLY A 177 -4.24 18.45 28.19
N LEU A 178 -4.61 17.64 27.19
CA LEU A 178 -3.66 17.10 26.21
C LEU A 178 -3.06 18.19 25.34
N ALA A 179 -3.79 19.28 25.12
CA ALA A 179 -3.50 20.24 24.07
C ALA A 179 -2.33 21.21 24.45
N PHE A 180 -1.97 21.33 25.73
CA PHE A 180 -0.91 22.26 26.17
C PHE A 180 0.51 21.70 25.98
N ARG A 181 1.41 22.45 25.31
CA ARG A 181 2.84 22.14 25.16
C ARG A 181 3.58 22.22 26.50
N GLY A 182 4.18 21.12 26.96
CA GLY A 182 5.19 21.12 28.01
C GLY A 182 6.60 21.27 27.42
N ALA A 183 7.39 22.19 27.96
CA ALA A 183 8.77 22.46 27.56
C ALA A 183 9.72 21.29 27.88
N GLY A 184 10.55 20.88 26.92
CA GLY A 184 11.74 20.05 27.16
C GLY A 184 12.13 19.13 25.99
N GLY A 185 13.29 19.42 25.37
CA GLY A 185 13.98 18.50 24.45
C GLY A 185 14.39 19.17 23.14
N GLY A 186 15.66 19.56 23.02
CA GLY A 186 16.15 20.48 21.99
C GLY A 186 16.34 19.87 20.59
N THR A 187 16.17 20.73 19.60
CA THR A 187 16.56 20.55 18.20
C THR A 187 18.01 21.01 17.96
N PRO A 188 18.80 20.35 17.09
CA PRO A 188 19.87 21.01 16.36
C PRO A 188 19.35 21.55 15.02
N ALA A 189 19.76 22.78 14.72
CA ALA A 189 19.41 23.55 13.52
C ALA A 189 20.33 23.23 12.33
N VAL A 190 19.80 23.38 11.10
CA VAL A 190 20.55 23.47 9.83
C VAL A 190 19.78 24.44 8.89
N PRO A 191 20.46 25.24 8.04
CA PRO A 191 20.08 26.63 7.75
C PRO A 191 19.31 26.84 6.44
N ASP A 192 18.76 28.06 6.34
CA ASP A 192 18.03 28.66 5.22
C ASP A 192 18.83 28.77 3.90
N GLY A 193 18.13 28.56 2.78
CA GLY A 193 18.55 28.90 1.41
C GLY A 193 17.37 28.82 0.42
N PRO A 194 17.34 29.64 -0.65
CA PRO A 194 16.22 30.55 -0.90
C PRO A 194 15.15 30.07 -1.89
N ALA A 195 14.00 30.73 -1.77
CA ALA A 195 12.80 30.60 -2.59
C ALA A 195 13.02 30.86 -4.09
N ALA A 196 12.44 30.00 -4.93
CA ALA A 196 12.20 30.27 -6.35
C ALA A 196 10.71 30.08 -6.67
N ARG A 197 10.10 31.14 -7.18
CA ARG A 197 8.73 31.19 -7.71
C ARG A 197 8.64 30.50 -9.07
N ALA A 198 7.60 29.71 -9.28
CA ALA A 198 6.94 29.44 -10.56
C ALA A 198 5.55 28.85 -10.21
N GLY A 199 4.41 29.28 -10.74
CA GLY A 199 4.13 29.57 -12.14
C GLY A 199 2.96 28.66 -12.52
N SER A 200 1.73 29.18 -12.44
CA SER A 200 0.46 28.50 -12.71
C SER A 200 0.31 28.14 -14.19
N GLY A 201 -0.12 26.91 -14.49
CA GLY A 201 -0.56 26.46 -15.82
C GLY A 201 -1.22 25.07 -15.76
N PRO A 202 -2.23 24.78 -16.62
CA PRO A 202 -3.40 24.02 -16.21
C PRO A 202 -3.36 22.51 -16.47
N ALA A 203 -4.26 21.84 -15.74
CA ALA A 203 -4.53 20.41 -15.75
C ALA A 203 -4.96 19.86 -17.11
N GLY A 204 -4.33 18.75 -17.51
CA GLY A 204 -4.78 17.86 -18.57
C GLY A 204 -5.22 16.51 -17.97
N ARG A 205 -6.50 16.18 -18.12
CA ARG A 205 -7.12 14.88 -17.77
C ARG A 205 -6.48 13.75 -18.57
N SER A 206 -6.25 12.58 -17.93
CA SER A 206 -6.21 11.27 -18.59
C SER A 206 -6.08 10.11 -17.57
N PRO A 207 -6.40 8.85 -17.99
CA PRO A 207 -7.19 7.90 -17.20
C PRO A 207 -6.39 6.83 -16.46
N ALA A 208 -7.09 6.10 -15.59
CA ALA A 208 -6.60 5.02 -14.76
C ALA A 208 -6.21 3.78 -15.58
N GLY A 209 -5.02 3.25 -15.31
CA GLY A 209 -4.61 1.92 -15.75
C GLY A 209 -3.30 1.48 -15.08
N ALA A 210 -3.37 0.32 -14.42
CA ALA A 210 -2.26 -0.54 -14.01
C ALA A 210 -1.21 0.00 -13.03
N ALA A 211 -1.39 -0.30 -11.73
CA ALA A 211 -0.29 -0.34 -10.77
C ALA A 211 -0.49 -1.47 -9.74
N VAL A 212 -0.33 -2.71 -10.17
CA VAL A 212 -0.47 -3.92 -9.32
C VAL A 212 0.66 -4.06 -8.27
N HIS A 213 1.70 -3.21 -8.31
CA HIS A 213 2.82 -3.26 -7.35
C HIS A 213 3.24 -1.89 -6.81
N ALA A 214 2.44 -0.83 -6.98
CA ALA A 214 2.74 0.44 -6.36
C ALA A 214 2.08 0.50 -4.98
N GLY A 215 2.85 0.23 -3.93
CA GLY A 215 2.48 0.67 -2.57
C GLY A 215 2.26 2.19 -2.54
N PRO A 216 1.68 2.73 -1.45
CA PRO A 216 1.28 4.13 -1.35
C PRO A 216 2.39 5.07 -1.84
N SER A 217 2.02 6.04 -2.67
CA SER A 217 2.95 7.05 -3.17
C SER A 217 3.25 8.06 -2.07
N LEU A 218 4.52 8.20 -1.67
CA LEU A 218 5.01 9.21 -0.73
C LEU A 218 5.33 10.51 -1.50
N PRO A 219 4.49 11.57 -1.43
CA PRO A 219 4.74 12.80 -2.17
C PRO A 219 5.99 13.51 -1.63
N GLY A 220 6.93 13.85 -2.51
CA GLY A 220 8.18 14.53 -2.15
C GLY A 220 9.34 13.60 -1.76
N VAL A 221 9.12 12.27 -1.69
CA VAL A 221 10.18 11.28 -1.44
C VAL A 221 10.61 10.66 -2.76
N ARG A 222 11.90 10.79 -3.09
CA ARG A 222 12.52 10.11 -4.23
C ARG A 222 12.43 8.61 -3.98
N SER A 223 11.58 7.93 -4.74
CA SER A 223 11.25 6.54 -4.42
C SER A 223 10.99 5.68 -5.63
N THR A 224 11.33 4.40 -5.50
CA THR A 224 11.16 3.38 -6.55
C THR A 224 10.75 2.03 -5.95
N THR A 225 10.53 1.04 -6.80
CA THR A 225 10.24 -0.35 -6.39
C THR A 225 11.18 -1.32 -7.11
N PRO A 226 11.45 -2.51 -6.54
CA PRO A 226 12.28 -3.51 -7.23
C PRO A 226 11.73 -3.88 -8.61
N SER A 227 10.40 -3.98 -8.75
CA SER A 227 9.74 -4.26 -10.03
C SER A 227 9.90 -3.13 -11.05
N ALA A 228 9.92 -1.86 -10.61
CA ALA A 228 10.15 -0.72 -11.48
C ALA A 228 11.60 -0.71 -12.00
N LEU A 229 12.58 -0.94 -11.11
CA LEU A 229 13.98 -1.09 -11.47
C LEU A 229 14.20 -2.26 -12.44
N LYS A 230 13.59 -3.43 -12.17
CA LYS A 230 13.66 -4.60 -13.07
C LYS A 230 13.04 -4.28 -14.43
N THR A 231 11.96 -3.50 -14.48
CA THR A 231 11.35 -3.05 -15.76
C THR A 231 12.33 -2.20 -16.57
N TYR A 232 13.06 -1.26 -15.93
CA TYR A 232 14.07 -0.44 -16.60
C TYR A 232 15.23 -1.29 -17.15
N VAL A 233 15.78 -2.19 -16.33
CA VAL A 233 16.85 -3.12 -16.73
C VAL A 233 16.43 -3.99 -17.93
N ASN A 234 15.17 -4.44 -17.94
CA ASN A 234 14.62 -5.24 -19.03
C ASN A 234 14.43 -4.41 -20.30
N CYS A 235 13.86 -3.22 -20.20
CA CYS A 235 13.71 -2.29 -21.32
C CYS A 235 13.41 -0.86 -20.84
N PRO A 236 14.33 0.11 -21.01
CA PRO A 236 14.10 1.51 -20.66
C PRO A 236 12.87 2.11 -21.31
N ARG A 237 12.61 1.77 -22.58
CA ARG A 237 11.39 2.22 -23.30
C ARG A 237 10.10 1.74 -22.65
N ARG A 238 10.04 0.50 -22.17
CA ARG A 238 8.87 -0.03 -21.45
C ARG A 238 8.70 0.69 -20.11
N TYR A 239 9.80 0.92 -19.38
CA TYR A 239 9.79 1.70 -18.15
C TYR A 239 9.21 3.10 -18.39
N PHE A 240 9.67 3.78 -19.44
CA PHE A 240 9.18 5.11 -19.82
C PHE A 240 7.68 5.12 -20.08
N TYR A 241 7.16 4.21 -20.91
CA TYR A 241 5.72 4.16 -21.17
C TYR A 241 4.90 3.86 -19.91
N ARG A 242 5.37 2.92 -19.07
CA ARG A 242 4.66 2.48 -17.88
C ARG A 242 4.71 3.46 -16.72
N TYR A 243 5.89 3.94 -16.35
CA TYR A 243 6.10 4.70 -15.10
C TYR A 243 6.19 6.21 -15.33
N VAL A 244 6.76 6.64 -16.45
CA VAL A 244 6.88 8.07 -16.79
C VAL A 244 5.61 8.58 -17.47
N GLN A 245 5.19 7.93 -18.56
CA GLN A 245 3.96 8.32 -19.27
C GLN A 245 2.69 7.75 -18.65
N ARG A 246 2.80 6.78 -17.73
CA ARG A 246 1.66 6.14 -17.05
C ARG A 246 0.62 5.60 -18.02
N ARG A 247 1.08 5.02 -19.13
CA ARG A 247 0.20 4.37 -20.11
C ARG A 247 -0.42 3.12 -19.48
N PRO A 248 -1.70 2.84 -19.75
CA PRO A 248 -2.35 1.64 -19.26
C PRO A 248 -1.69 0.38 -19.85
N GLU A 249 -1.46 -0.63 -19.01
CA GLU A 249 -1.18 -2.00 -19.44
C GLU A 249 -2.47 -2.83 -19.31
N SER A 250 -2.64 -3.80 -20.19
CA SER A 250 -3.73 -4.76 -20.11
C SER A 250 -3.48 -5.74 -18.96
N MET A 251 -4.53 -6.09 -18.23
CA MET A 251 -4.43 -7.16 -17.25
C MET A 251 -4.24 -8.50 -17.98
N LYS A 252 -3.09 -9.13 -17.82
CA LYS A 252 -2.81 -10.43 -18.43
C LYS A 252 -3.30 -11.58 -17.54
N PRO A 253 -3.78 -12.71 -18.11
CA PRO A 253 -4.18 -13.90 -17.36
C PRO A 253 -3.17 -14.33 -16.28
N HIS A 254 -1.87 -14.38 -16.59
CA HIS A 254 -0.85 -14.83 -15.64
C HIS A 254 -0.64 -13.85 -14.48
N LEU A 255 -0.77 -12.54 -14.69
CA LEU A 255 -0.69 -11.53 -13.63
C LEU A 255 -1.90 -11.63 -12.71
N PHE A 256 -3.10 -11.79 -13.30
CA PHE A 256 -4.32 -12.02 -12.55
C PHE A 256 -4.21 -13.27 -11.66
N VAL A 257 -3.76 -14.40 -12.24
CA VAL A 257 -3.56 -15.66 -11.49
C VAL A 257 -2.58 -15.45 -10.34
N GLY A 258 -1.46 -14.75 -10.59
CA GLY A 258 -0.53 -14.33 -9.54
C GLY A 258 -1.23 -13.62 -8.38
N ASN A 259 -1.94 -12.53 -8.68
CA ASN A 259 -2.61 -11.71 -7.66
C ASN A 259 -3.61 -12.52 -6.81
N VAL A 260 -4.48 -13.31 -7.46
CA VAL A 260 -5.51 -14.07 -6.74
C VAL A 260 -4.92 -15.21 -5.92
N VAL A 261 -3.79 -15.80 -6.36
CA VAL A 261 -3.07 -16.81 -5.60
C VAL A 261 -2.38 -16.22 -4.37
N HIS A 262 -1.73 -15.05 -4.50
CA HIS A 262 -1.15 -14.35 -3.35
C HIS A 262 -2.22 -13.97 -2.33
N GLU A 263 -3.36 -13.41 -2.78
CA GLU A 263 -4.48 -13.08 -1.89
C GLU A 263 -5.06 -14.34 -1.21
N ALA A 264 -5.15 -15.46 -1.93
CA ALA A 264 -5.60 -16.73 -1.36
C ALA A 264 -4.64 -17.25 -0.28
N LEU A 265 -3.32 -17.18 -0.52
CA LEU A 265 -2.30 -17.57 0.45
C LEU A 265 -2.31 -16.65 1.67
N LYS A 266 -2.38 -15.33 1.47
CA LYS A 266 -2.50 -14.34 2.54
C LYS A 266 -3.68 -14.67 3.45
N THR A 267 -4.89 -14.69 2.89
CA THR A 267 -6.12 -14.93 3.67
C THR A 267 -6.16 -16.33 4.30
N PHE A 268 -5.50 -17.32 3.69
CA PHE A 268 -5.33 -18.65 4.28
C PHE A 268 -4.40 -18.64 5.50
N PHE A 269 -3.28 -17.92 5.43
CA PHE A 269 -2.35 -17.80 6.55
C PHE A 269 -2.81 -16.80 7.63
N GLU A 270 -3.79 -15.93 7.36
CA GLU A 270 -4.49 -15.15 8.40
C GLU A 270 -5.42 -16.02 9.27
N MET A 271 -5.83 -17.20 8.78
CA MET A 271 -6.65 -18.12 9.56
C MET A 271 -5.86 -18.73 10.72
N GLU A 272 -6.59 -19.13 11.76
CA GLU A 272 -6.06 -19.95 12.85
C GLU A 272 -5.36 -21.23 12.33
N PRO A 273 -4.11 -21.53 12.74
CA PRO A 273 -3.33 -22.64 12.18
C PRO A 273 -4.01 -24.02 12.28
N HIS A 274 -4.84 -24.25 13.31
CA HIS A 274 -5.56 -25.51 13.50
C HIS A 274 -6.76 -25.68 12.56
N ARG A 275 -7.21 -24.60 11.91
CA ARG A 275 -8.33 -24.61 10.97
C ARG A 275 -7.91 -24.70 9.51
N ARG A 276 -6.61 -24.63 9.22
CA ARG A 276 -6.08 -24.61 7.85
C ARG A 276 -6.11 -26.01 7.24
N SER A 277 -6.78 -26.14 6.09
CA SER A 277 -6.84 -27.37 5.31
C SER A 277 -6.70 -27.09 3.80
N ALA A 278 -6.49 -28.14 3.00
CA ALA A 278 -6.50 -28.02 1.55
C ALA A 278 -7.82 -27.38 1.05
N LYS A 279 -8.95 -27.81 1.61
CA LYS A 279 -10.28 -27.30 1.25
C LYS A 279 -10.41 -25.81 1.55
N ASP A 280 -9.89 -25.35 2.69
CA ASP A 280 -9.92 -23.93 3.04
C ASP A 280 -9.13 -23.09 2.04
N LEU A 281 -7.92 -23.51 1.66
CA LEU A 281 -7.11 -22.80 0.67
C LEU A 281 -7.78 -22.77 -0.70
N GLU A 282 -8.40 -23.87 -1.14
CA GLU A 282 -9.18 -23.90 -2.38
C GLU A 282 -10.35 -22.91 -2.36
N GLU A 283 -11.07 -22.84 -1.24
CA GLU A 283 -12.15 -21.87 -1.05
C GLU A 283 -11.64 -20.44 -1.10
N ARG A 284 -10.48 -20.14 -0.49
CA ARG A 284 -9.88 -18.80 -0.52
C ARG A 284 -9.46 -18.41 -1.93
N LEU A 285 -8.92 -19.35 -2.71
CA LEU A 285 -8.64 -19.12 -4.12
C LEU A 285 -9.92 -18.82 -4.91
N ARG A 286 -10.97 -19.65 -4.76
CA ARG A 286 -12.25 -19.41 -5.45
C ARG A 286 -12.83 -18.06 -5.08
N ASP A 287 -12.71 -17.65 -3.83
CA ASP A 287 -13.19 -16.38 -3.33
C ASP A 287 -12.41 -15.19 -3.89
N ALA A 288 -11.07 -15.23 -3.82
CA ALA A 288 -10.20 -14.21 -4.41
C ALA A 288 -10.46 -14.07 -5.92
N TRP A 289 -10.62 -15.20 -6.61
CA TRP A 289 -10.95 -15.23 -8.04
C TRP A 289 -12.28 -14.57 -8.36
N ARG A 290 -13.35 -14.87 -7.59
CA ARG A 290 -14.68 -14.28 -7.81
C ARG A 290 -14.73 -12.79 -7.48
N ARG A 291 -14.01 -12.34 -6.45
CA ARG A 291 -14.05 -10.97 -5.96
C ARG A 291 -13.13 -10.01 -6.72
N SER A 292 -12.16 -10.53 -7.47
CA SER A 292 -11.19 -9.69 -8.17
C SER A 292 -11.86 -8.86 -9.28
N PRO A 293 -11.76 -7.52 -9.24
CA PRO A 293 -12.34 -6.64 -10.27
C PRO A 293 -11.65 -6.80 -11.62
N ASP A 294 -10.41 -7.29 -11.62
CA ASP A 294 -9.57 -7.46 -12.80
C ASP A 294 -9.91 -8.73 -13.60
N ARG A 295 -10.84 -9.56 -13.11
CA ARG A 295 -11.20 -10.85 -13.71
C ARG A 295 -11.68 -10.70 -15.15
N ALA A 296 -12.59 -9.77 -15.41
CA ALA A 296 -13.16 -9.57 -16.75
C ALA A 296 -12.13 -8.99 -17.74
N ALA A 297 -11.15 -8.22 -17.23
CA ALA A 297 -10.06 -7.70 -18.05
C ALA A 297 -9.02 -8.79 -18.37
N ALA A 298 -8.74 -9.67 -17.41
CA ALA A 298 -7.81 -10.79 -17.57
C ALA A 298 -8.40 -11.91 -18.45
N PHE A 299 -9.68 -12.22 -18.25
CA PHE A 299 -10.43 -13.25 -18.93
C PHE A 299 -11.73 -12.67 -19.50
N PRO A 300 -11.67 -12.08 -20.70
CA PRO A 300 -12.88 -11.64 -21.39
C PRO A 300 -13.83 -12.81 -21.71
N PRO A 301 -15.11 -12.53 -22.06
CA PRO A 301 -16.13 -13.57 -22.18
C PRO A 301 -15.84 -14.73 -23.15
N ASP A 302 -14.98 -14.52 -24.15
CA ASP A 302 -14.52 -15.50 -25.13
C ASP A 302 -13.38 -16.40 -24.62
N MET A 303 -12.77 -16.06 -23.48
CA MET A 303 -11.65 -16.79 -22.86
C MET A 303 -12.08 -17.73 -21.73
N ARG A 304 -13.36 -18.17 -21.68
CA ARG A 304 -13.89 -18.99 -20.58
C ARG A 304 -13.16 -20.32 -20.37
N GLU A 305 -12.77 -21.00 -21.45
CA GLU A 305 -12.03 -22.26 -21.36
C GLU A 305 -10.62 -22.04 -20.80
N ALA A 306 -9.94 -20.98 -21.25
CA ALA A 306 -8.64 -20.57 -20.75
C ALA A 306 -8.71 -20.17 -19.26
N GLU A 307 -9.77 -19.46 -18.85
CA GLU A 307 -10.01 -19.14 -17.44
C GLU A 307 -10.16 -20.42 -16.59
N ALA A 308 -11.00 -21.36 -17.04
CA ALA A 308 -11.23 -22.62 -16.34
C ALA A 308 -9.93 -23.44 -16.23
N ALA A 309 -9.14 -23.50 -17.30
CA ALA A 309 -7.84 -24.17 -17.31
C ALA A 309 -6.85 -23.51 -16.33
N ALA A 310 -6.77 -22.17 -16.33
CA ALA A 310 -5.92 -21.42 -15.40
C ALA A 310 -6.32 -21.64 -13.94
N GLY A 311 -7.63 -21.63 -13.64
CA GLY A 311 -8.15 -21.90 -12.29
C GLY A 311 -7.85 -23.33 -11.83
N LYS A 312 -7.97 -24.31 -12.72
CA LYS A 312 -7.61 -25.70 -12.43
C LYS A 312 -6.12 -25.85 -12.14
N ALA A 313 -5.25 -25.25 -12.95
CA ALA A 313 -3.81 -25.28 -12.73
C ALA A 313 -3.42 -24.64 -11.39
N ALA A 314 -3.98 -23.47 -11.06
CA ALA A 314 -3.73 -22.81 -9.79
C ALA A 314 -4.18 -23.67 -8.59
N LEU A 315 -5.32 -24.36 -8.69
CA LEU A 315 -5.76 -25.31 -7.66
C LEU A 315 -4.79 -26.50 -7.50
N GLU A 316 -4.27 -27.04 -8.59
CA GLU A 316 -3.29 -28.14 -8.55
C GLU A 316 -1.99 -27.71 -7.87
N ASP A 317 -1.49 -26.51 -8.19
CA ASP A 317 -0.31 -25.92 -7.55
C ASP A 317 -0.54 -25.69 -6.04
N LEU A 318 -1.69 -25.12 -5.65
CA LEU A 318 -2.01 -24.89 -4.23
C LEU A 318 -2.24 -26.19 -3.45
N ARG A 319 -2.79 -27.22 -4.09
CA ARG A 319 -2.88 -28.57 -3.48
C ARG A 319 -1.51 -29.17 -3.24
N LEU A 320 -0.58 -29.00 -4.18
CA LEU A 320 0.80 -29.44 -3.99
C LEU A 320 1.48 -28.65 -2.87
N PHE A 321 1.30 -27.33 -2.83
CA PHE A 321 1.77 -26.48 -1.74
C PHE A 321 1.29 -27.00 -0.37
N VAL A 322 -0.01 -27.24 -0.21
CA VAL A 322 -0.58 -27.75 1.05
C VAL A 322 0.01 -29.09 1.48
N ARG A 323 0.33 -29.99 0.54
CA ARG A 323 0.95 -31.29 0.86
C ARG A 323 2.39 -31.19 1.34
N ARG A 324 3.08 -30.09 1.04
CA ARG A 324 4.53 -29.95 1.26
C ARG A 324 4.88 -28.88 2.31
N ALA A 325 4.04 -27.87 2.46
CA ALA A 325 4.25 -26.76 3.38
C ALA A 325 3.86 -27.11 4.83
N ASP A 326 4.51 -26.45 5.79
CA ASP A 326 4.05 -26.44 7.16
C ASP A 326 2.86 -25.48 7.31
N LEU A 327 1.66 -26.04 7.45
CA LEU A 327 0.43 -25.27 7.64
C LEU A 327 0.28 -24.71 9.07
N ARG A 328 1.06 -25.24 10.02
CA ARG A 328 1.02 -24.80 11.42
C ARG A 328 1.87 -23.55 11.66
N ALA A 329 2.77 -23.24 10.73
CA ALA A 329 3.55 -22.02 10.75
C ALA A 329 2.67 -20.79 10.97
N VAL A 330 3.04 -19.95 11.92
CA VAL A 330 2.39 -18.67 12.21
C VAL A 330 3.29 -17.59 11.63
N PRO A 331 2.92 -16.96 10.50
CA PRO A 331 3.71 -15.88 9.95
C PRO A 331 3.84 -14.73 10.94
N PHE A 332 5.00 -14.10 10.95
CA PHE A 332 5.24 -12.85 11.64
C PHE A 332 4.50 -11.70 10.96
N ALA A 333 4.52 -11.68 9.62
CA ALA A 333 3.77 -10.73 8.81
C ALA A 333 3.40 -11.34 7.45
N LEU A 334 2.34 -10.82 6.83
CA LEU A 334 1.83 -11.25 5.54
C LEU A 334 1.57 -10.03 4.67
N GLU A 335 2.03 -10.08 3.41
CA GLU A 335 1.74 -9.07 2.39
C GLU A 335 2.03 -7.63 2.90
N GLU A 336 3.10 -7.47 3.68
CA GLU A 336 3.45 -6.23 4.38
C GLU A 336 4.25 -5.31 3.45
N PHE A 337 3.87 -4.03 3.40
CA PHE A 337 4.65 -3.01 2.70
C PHE A 337 5.76 -2.50 3.61
N LEU A 338 7.00 -2.61 3.14
CA LEU A 338 8.18 -2.12 3.83
C LEU A 338 9.04 -1.31 2.87
N MET A 339 9.98 -0.56 3.44
CA MET A 339 10.86 0.30 2.69
C MET A 339 12.27 0.31 3.29
N THR A 340 13.24 0.68 2.47
CA THR A 340 14.64 0.84 2.86
C THR A 340 15.25 2.01 2.10
N GLU A 341 16.07 2.81 2.79
CA GLU A 341 16.87 3.85 2.13
C GLU A 341 18.09 3.22 1.45
N VAL A 342 18.30 3.54 0.17
CA VAL A 342 19.44 3.01 -0.62
C VAL A 342 20.57 4.02 -0.80
N GLY A 343 20.35 5.28 -0.40
CA GLY A 343 21.32 6.39 -0.42
C GLY A 343 20.71 7.66 -1.01
N ASP A 344 21.29 8.82 -0.68
CA ASP A 344 20.90 10.15 -1.18
C ASP A 344 19.40 10.48 -1.06
N GLY A 345 18.76 10.00 0.02
CA GLY A 345 17.33 10.16 0.27
C GLY A 345 16.44 9.33 -0.68
N VAL A 346 17.01 8.42 -1.46
CA VAL A 346 16.28 7.51 -2.34
C VAL A 346 15.80 6.31 -1.54
N VAL A 347 14.49 6.07 -1.58
CA VAL A 347 13.84 4.96 -0.89
C VAL A 347 13.37 3.91 -1.89
N VAL A 348 13.72 2.65 -1.65
CA VAL A 348 13.08 1.54 -2.34
C VAL A 348 11.98 0.99 -1.44
N ARG A 349 10.77 0.84 -1.99
CA ARG A 349 9.65 0.21 -1.29
C ARG A 349 9.17 -1.06 -2.00
N GLY A 350 8.68 -2.00 -1.24
CA GLY A 350 8.23 -3.30 -1.72
C GLY A 350 7.17 -3.90 -0.83
N LYS A 351 6.44 -4.86 -1.38
CA LYS A 351 5.50 -5.70 -0.65
C LYS A 351 6.14 -7.05 -0.44
N ILE A 352 6.23 -7.49 0.81
CA ILE A 352 6.82 -8.78 1.17
C ILE A 352 5.68 -9.78 1.35
N ASP A 353 5.64 -10.83 0.55
CA ASP A 353 4.50 -11.77 0.53
C ASP A 353 4.27 -12.44 1.88
N ARG A 354 5.36 -12.95 2.49
CA ARG A 354 5.31 -13.61 3.80
C ARG A 354 6.63 -13.50 4.54
N ILE A 355 6.53 -13.21 5.84
CA ILE A 355 7.65 -13.20 6.78
C ILE A 355 7.32 -14.19 7.88
N ASP A 356 8.17 -15.20 8.08
CA ASP A 356 8.05 -16.17 9.15
C ASP A 356 9.09 -15.93 10.25
N PRO A 357 8.78 -16.21 11.52
CA PRO A 357 9.80 -16.28 12.55
C PRO A 357 10.73 -17.47 12.31
N SER A 358 12.02 -17.29 12.57
CA SER A 358 12.97 -18.40 12.61
C SER A 358 12.69 -19.31 13.80
N PRO A 359 12.77 -20.65 13.65
CA PRO A 359 12.74 -21.55 14.79
C PRO A 359 13.99 -21.45 15.68
N LYS A 360 15.06 -20.77 15.23
CA LYS A 360 16.36 -20.72 15.90
C LYS A 360 16.55 -19.52 16.82
N GLY A 361 15.58 -18.61 16.92
CA GLY A 361 15.67 -17.44 17.79
C GLY A 361 14.98 -16.23 17.19
N ASP A 362 15.61 -15.06 17.35
CA ASP A 362 14.99 -13.78 17.00
C ASP A 362 15.07 -13.42 15.50
N ALA A 363 15.66 -14.28 14.67
CA ALA A 363 15.76 -14.04 13.23
C ALA A 363 14.43 -14.24 12.49
N LEU A 364 14.33 -13.67 11.30
CA LEU A 364 13.21 -13.78 10.39
C LEU A 364 13.58 -14.55 9.11
N VAL A 365 12.56 -15.12 8.47
CA VAL A 365 12.66 -15.78 7.16
C VAL A 365 11.71 -15.10 6.20
N VAL A 366 12.26 -14.56 5.12
CA VAL A 366 11.46 -13.93 4.04
C VAL A 366 11.08 -14.98 3.01
N ILE A 367 9.82 -15.03 2.60
CA ILE A 367 9.31 -15.94 1.59
C ILE A 367 8.63 -15.11 0.49
N ASP A 368 9.10 -15.26 -0.74
CA ASP A 368 8.52 -14.67 -1.94
C ASP A 368 7.92 -15.80 -2.80
N TYR A 369 6.63 -15.71 -3.10
CA TYR A 369 5.92 -16.70 -3.89
C TYR A 369 6.02 -16.38 -5.38
N LYS A 370 6.12 -17.45 -6.19
CA LYS A 370 6.06 -17.37 -7.65
C LYS A 370 5.05 -18.37 -8.20
N THR A 371 4.13 -17.88 -9.02
CA THR A 371 3.13 -18.70 -9.73
C THR A 371 3.61 -19.17 -11.11
N GLY A 372 4.72 -18.62 -11.60
CA GLY A 372 5.33 -19.02 -12.87
C GLY A 372 6.01 -20.39 -12.81
N ARG A 373 6.51 -20.85 -13.96
CA ARG A 373 7.36 -22.04 -14.02
C ARG A 373 8.74 -21.71 -13.41
N PRO A 374 9.33 -22.60 -12.61
CA PRO A 374 10.72 -22.44 -12.18
C PRO A 374 11.66 -22.46 -13.40
N PRO A 375 12.74 -21.65 -13.41
CA PRO A 375 13.73 -21.70 -14.48
C PRO A 375 14.46 -23.04 -14.47
N ASP A 376 14.93 -23.49 -15.64
CA ASP A 376 15.66 -24.77 -15.77
C ASP A 376 17.05 -24.71 -15.11
N THR A 377 17.64 -23.51 -15.02
CA THR A 377 18.85 -23.25 -14.24
C THR A 377 18.47 -22.46 -12.98
N PRO A 378 19.01 -22.82 -11.80
CA PRO A 378 18.77 -22.05 -10.58
C PRO A 378 19.07 -20.56 -10.78
N PRO A 379 18.14 -19.66 -10.40
CA PRO A 379 18.34 -18.24 -10.57
C PRO A 379 19.40 -17.72 -9.60
N ASN A 380 20.14 -16.70 -10.03
CA ASN A 380 21.08 -16.03 -9.15
C ASN A 380 20.33 -15.00 -8.28
N LEU A 381 19.84 -15.48 -7.14
CA LEU A 381 19.02 -14.71 -6.20
C LEU A 381 19.74 -13.47 -5.63
N VAL A 382 21.08 -13.47 -5.63
CA VAL A 382 21.90 -12.36 -5.13
C VAL A 382 22.02 -11.26 -6.19
N ASP A 383 22.20 -11.63 -7.46
CA ASP A 383 22.40 -10.67 -8.54
C ASP A 383 21.10 -10.01 -9.02
N GLU A 384 19.94 -10.57 -8.70
CA GLU A 384 18.62 -10.01 -9.03
C GLU A 384 18.19 -8.80 -8.18
N PHE A 385 19.00 -8.37 -7.19
CA PHE A 385 18.83 -7.23 -6.26
C PHE A 385 17.49 -7.14 -5.48
N GLN A 386 16.38 -7.67 -5.99
CA GLN A 386 15.06 -7.65 -5.37
C GLN A 386 15.07 -8.35 -4.01
N LEU A 387 15.55 -9.59 -3.94
CA LEU A 387 15.51 -10.38 -2.70
C LEU A 387 16.47 -9.85 -1.62
N PRO A 388 17.71 -9.41 -1.92
CA PRO A 388 18.53 -8.71 -0.93
C PRO A 388 17.94 -7.35 -0.50
N LEU A 389 17.19 -6.65 -1.35
CA LEU A 389 16.47 -5.44 -0.93
C LEU A 389 15.31 -5.78 0.01
N TYR A 390 14.59 -6.88 -0.22
CA TYR A 390 13.57 -7.37 0.70
C TYR A 390 14.15 -7.70 2.07
N CYS A 391 15.33 -8.33 2.10
CA CYS A 391 16.08 -8.51 3.34
C CYS A 391 16.30 -7.18 4.05
N ALA A 392 16.85 -6.17 3.38
CA ALA A 392 17.11 -4.85 3.96
C ALA A 392 15.84 -4.19 4.51
N MET A 393 14.73 -4.24 3.76
CA MET A 393 13.44 -3.71 4.17
C MET A 393 12.91 -4.36 5.46
N VAL A 394 13.08 -5.67 5.58
CA VAL A 394 12.63 -6.44 6.75
C VAL A 394 13.53 -6.18 7.96
N GLU A 395 14.84 -6.15 7.77
CA GLU A 395 15.79 -5.89 8.86
C GLU A 395 15.63 -4.48 9.44
N GLU A 396 15.46 -3.46 8.58
CA GLU A 396 15.27 -2.07 9.00
C GLU A 396 13.87 -1.83 9.57
N GLY A 397 12.83 -2.36 8.92
CA GLY A 397 11.44 -2.17 9.32
C GLY A 397 11.10 -2.83 10.65
N HIS A 398 11.75 -3.94 10.98
CA HIS A 398 11.46 -4.71 12.19
C HIS A 398 12.60 -4.74 13.21
N ALA A 399 13.76 -4.16 12.91
CA ALA A 399 14.96 -4.21 13.74
C ALA A 399 15.37 -5.65 14.14
N ARG A 400 15.19 -6.61 13.23
CA ARG A 400 15.46 -8.04 13.45
C ARG A 400 16.20 -8.63 12.25
N PRO A 401 17.22 -9.47 12.46
CA PRO A 401 18.01 -10.02 11.36
C PRO A 401 17.21 -11.00 10.50
N VAL A 402 17.51 -11.08 9.21
CA VAL A 402 16.93 -12.09 8.32
C VAL A 402 17.97 -13.20 8.10
N GLU A 403 17.70 -14.41 8.60
CA GLU A 403 18.65 -15.52 8.44
C GLU A 403 18.59 -16.16 7.05
N ARG A 404 17.46 -15.98 6.35
CA ARG A 404 17.18 -16.65 5.09
C ARG A 404 16.10 -15.94 4.30
N VAL A 405 16.31 -15.87 3.00
CA VAL A 405 15.29 -15.50 2.02
C VAL A 405 15.02 -16.70 1.12
N ARG A 406 13.74 -16.97 0.87
CA ARG A 406 13.25 -18.10 0.08
C ARG A 406 12.43 -17.59 -1.09
N LEU A 407 12.84 -17.99 -2.29
CA LEU A 407 12.01 -17.90 -3.49
C LEU A 407 11.28 -19.24 -3.67
N LEU A 408 9.95 -19.25 -3.55
CA LEU A 408 9.12 -20.44 -3.64
C LEU A 408 8.24 -20.42 -4.89
N TYR A 409 8.58 -21.26 -5.86
CA TYR A 409 7.72 -21.55 -7.00
C TYR A 409 6.63 -22.53 -6.56
N LEU A 410 5.37 -22.08 -6.62
CA LEU A 410 4.21 -22.90 -6.28
C LEU A 410 4.05 -24.06 -7.26
N LYS A 411 4.31 -23.80 -8.54
CA LYS A 411 4.36 -24.83 -9.58
C LYS A 411 5.54 -25.77 -9.33
N GLY A 412 5.22 -27.04 -9.10
CA GLY A 412 6.20 -28.07 -8.78
C GLY A 412 6.81 -27.99 -7.37
N HIS A 413 6.44 -26.98 -6.56
CA HIS A 413 6.97 -26.75 -5.21
C HIS A 413 8.51 -26.69 -5.17
N VAL A 414 9.09 -25.82 -6.00
CA VAL A 414 10.55 -25.64 -6.08
C VAL A 414 10.95 -24.44 -5.23
N THR A 415 11.90 -24.65 -4.32
CA THR A 415 12.43 -23.59 -3.45
C THR A 415 13.89 -23.31 -3.78
N TYR A 416 14.23 -22.02 -3.85
CA TYR A 416 15.60 -21.55 -3.83
C TYR A 416 15.80 -20.69 -2.59
N ASP A 417 16.69 -21.13 -1.70
CA ASP A 417 17.02 -20.43 -0.46
C ASP A 417 18.40 -19.77 -0.61
N PHE A 418 18.55 -18.57 -0.07
CA PHE A 418 19.88 -18.01 0.21
C PHE A 418 19.90 -17.34 1.59
N SER A 419 21.06 -17.38 2.23
CA SER A 419 21.30 -16.63 3.46
C SER A 419 21.93 -15.29 3.10
N PRO A 420 21.23 -14.17 3.30
CA PRO A 420 21.73 -12.85 2.95
C PRO A 420 22.94 -12.51 3.82
N ARG A 421 24.00 -11.97 3.21
CA ARG A 421 25.12 -11.35 3.93
C ARG A 421 25.03 -9.84 3.78
N GLU A 422 25.61 -9.10 4.72
CA GLU A 422 25.69 -7.63 4.65
C GLU A 422 26.26 -7.14 3.31
N VAL A 423 27.26 -7.85 2.75
CA VAL A 423 27.84 -7.52 1.45
C VAL A 423 26.86 -7.66 0.29
N ASP A 424 25.92 -8.60 0.36
CA ASP A 424 24.91 -8.85 -0.66
C ASP A 424 23.82 -7.75 -0.60
N ILE A 425 23.38 -7.40 0.61
CA ILE A 425 22.44 -6.30 0.88
C ILE A 425 23.04 -4.98 0.40
N ALA A 426 24.26 -4.66 0.81
CA ALA A 426 24.95 -3.43 0.43
C ALA A 426 25.19 -3.34 -1.08
N ARG A 427 25.49 -4.47 -1.75
CA ARG A 427 25.60 -4.54 -3.22
C ARG A 427 24.27 -4.22 -3.89
N ALA A 428 23.17 -4.78 -3.38
CA ALA A 428 21.84 -4.56 -3.93
C ALA A 428 21.37 -3.11 -3.74
N LYS A 429 21.58 -2.51 -2.56
CA LYS A 429 21.32 -1.08 -2.33
C LYS A 429 22.11 -0.18 -3.29
N ARG A 430 23.42 -0.39 -3.42
CA ARG A 430 24.25 0.36 -4.38
C ARG A 430 23.77 0.18 -5.82
N ARG A 431 23.33 -1.02 -6.21
CA ARG A 431 22.79 -1.27 -7.55
C ARG A 431 21.46 -0.54 -7.75
N ALA A 432 20.58 -0.55 -6.76
CA ALA A 432 19.31 0.15 -6.81
C ALA A 432 19.49 1.67 -6.93
N LEU A 433 20.39 2.26 -6.14
CA LEU A 433 20.73 3.68 -6.23
C LEU A 433 21.26 4.04 -7.63
N ARG A 434 22.26 3.29 -8.14
CA ARG A 434 22.79 3.52 -9.50
C ARG A 434 21.72 3.44 -10.58
N LEU A 435 20.88 2.41 -10.54
CA LEU A 435 19.78 2.28 -11.52
C LEU A 435 18.79 3.44 -11.41
N PHE A 436 18.53 3.94 -10.20
CA PHE A 436 17.66 5.09 -10.00
C PHE A 436 18.26 6.38 -10.59
N GLU A 437 19.56 6.61 -10.36
CA GLU A 437 20.30 7.74 -10.95
C GLU A 437 20.35 7.65 -12.49
N GLU A 438 20.60 6.44 -13.03
CA GLU A 438 20.54 6.17 -14.47
C GLU A 438 19.16 6.50 -15.04
N ILE A 439 18.09 6.09 -14.36
CA ILE A 439 16.70 6.40 -14.77
C ILE A 439 16.43 7.91 -14.78
N GLU A 440 16.89 8.64 -13.76
CA GLU A 440 16.68 10.09 -13.69
C GLU A 440 17.48 10.85 -14.75
N ALA A 441 18.66 10.34 -15.12
CA ALA A 441 19.51 10.93 -16.16
C ALA A 441 19.10 10.52 -17.60
N ASP A 442 18.38 9.41 -17.76
CA ASP A 442 17.97 8.89 -19.05
C ASP A 442 16.87 9.75 -19.67
N THR A 443 17.20 10.48 -20.73
CA THR A 443 16.24 11.30 -21.48
C THR A 443 15.74 10.60 -22.74
N GLU A 444 16.41 9.54 -23.18
CA GLU A 444 16.13 8.86 -24.45
C GLU A 444 15.30 7.59 -24.26
N PHE A 445 15.44 6.91 -23.12
CA PHE A 445 14.81 5.63 -22.80
C PHE A 445 14.85 4.66 -23.99
N ARG A 446 16.06 4.33 -24.44
CA ARG A 446 16.26 3.51 -25.65
C ARG A 446 15.57 2.14 -25.51
N PRO A 447 14.88 1.66 -26.56
CA PRO A 447 14.30 0.33 -26.54
C PRO A 447 15.40 -0.72 -26.48
N LYS A 448 15.14 -1.80 -25.74
CA LYS A 448 16.01 -2.98 -25.68
C LYS A 448 15.24 -4.16 -26.26
N VAL A 449 15.53 -4.51 -27.51
CA VAL A 449 14.87 -5.62 -28.19
C VAL A 449 15.29 -6.92 -27.53
N SER A 450 14.30 -7.72 -27.15
CA SER A 450 14.50 -9.01 -26.48
C SER A 450 13.27 -9.89 -26.70
N PRO A 451 13.34 -11.18 -26.36
CA PRO A 451 12.16 -12.04 -26.44
C PRO A 451 10.97 -11.58 -25.57
N LEU A 452 11.20 -10.71 -24.57
CA LEU A 452 10.13 -10.08 -23.77
C LEU A 452 9.23 -9.15 -24.60
N CYS A 453 9.66 -8.72 -25.79
CA CYS A 453 8.86 -7.90 -26.70
C CYS A 453 7.54 -8.57 -27.08
N GLY A 454 7.50 -9.91 -27.18
CA GLY A 454 6.28 -10.67 -27.49
C GLY A 454 5.17 -10.56 -26.42
N HIS A 455 5.51 -10.06 -25.23
CA HIS A 455 4.58 -9.84 -24.12
C HIS A 455 4.44 -8.36 -23.74
N CYS A 456 4.98 -7.45 -24.56
CA CYS A 456 4.97 -6.01 -24.27
C CYS A 456 3.73 -5.33 -24.89
N ASP A 457 2.85 -4.78 -24.05
CA ASP A 457 1.65 -4.07 -24.50
C ASP A 457 1.94 -2.80 -25.31
N PHE A 458 3.16 -2.26 -25.18
CA PHE A 458 3.58 -1.06 -25.90
C PHE A 458 4.31 -1.34 -27.21
N LEU A 459 4.43 -2.62 -27.62
CA LEU A 459 5.07 -2.99 -28.88
C LEU A 459 4.47 -2.27 -30.10
N PRO A 460 3.13 -2.10 -30.24
CA PRO A 460 2.56 -1.42 -31.40
C PRO A 460 3.07 0.01 -31.62
N ASP A 461 3.37 0.73 -30.53
CA ASP A 461 3.88 2.11 -30.51
C ASP A 461 5.40 2.19 -30.32
N CYS A 462 6.09 1.05 -30.28
CA CYS A 462 7.52 1.00 -29.96
C CYS A 462 8.37 1.44 -31.17
N PRO A 463 9.37 2.33 -30.99
CA PRO A 463 10.27 2.73 -32.08
C PRO A 463 11.13 1.57 -32.62
N ALA A 464 11.28 0.48 -31.87
CA ALA A 464 12.00 -0.72 -32.31
C ALA A 464 11.05 -1.88 -32.68
N ARG A 465 9.80 -1.58 -33.08
CA ARG A 465 8.79 -2.60 -33.40
C ARG A 465 9.27 -3.56 -34.49
N GLU A 466 9.79 -3.04 -35.60
CA GLU A 466 10.25 -3.86 -36.74
C GLU A 466 11.37 -4.82 -36.33
N GLU A 467 12.36 -4.33 -35.58
CA GLU A 467 13.46 -5.15 -35.07
C GLU A 467 12.95 -6.25 -34.11
N ALA A 468 12.00 -5.90 -33.24
CA ALA A 468 11.38 -6.82 -32.31
C ALA A 468 10.54 -7.90 -33.03
N GLU A 469 9.73 -7.52 -34.01
CA GLU A 469 8.95 -8.45 -34.84
C GLU A 469 9.88 -9.40 -35.62
N ALA A 470 10.97 -8.90 -36.19
CA ALA A 470 11.98 -9.73 -36.86
C ALA A 470 12.70 -10.69 -35.90
N LEU A 471 12.95 -10.30 -34.65
CA LEU A 471 13.49 -11.20 -33.62
C LEU A 471 12.47 -12.30 -33.26
N LEU A 472 11.21 -11.95 -33.08
CA LEU A 472 10.15 -12.89 -32.71
C LEU A 472 9.87 -13.88 -33.84
N ALA A 473 9.83 -13.43 -35.10
CA ALA A 473 9.64 -14.29 -36.27
C ALA A 473 10.75 -15.35 -36.40
N ARG A 474 12.02 -14.95 -36.26
CA ARG A 474 13.17 -15.88 -36.30
C ARG A 474 13.11 -16.94 -35.20
N LYS A 475 12.57 -16.60 -34.02
CA LYS A 475 12.38 -17.56 -32.93
C LYS A 475 11.31 -18.60 -33.28
N THR A 476 10.24 -18.19 -33.96
CA THR A 476 9.19 -19.09 -34.44
C THR A 476 9.70 -20.02 -35.54
N GLU A 477 10.39 -19.49 -36.54
CA GLU A 477 10.99 -20.27 -37.64
C GLU A 477 12.06 -21.25 -37.14
N GLY A 478 12.91 -20.84 -36.20
CA GLY A 478 13.90 -21.73 -35.58
C GLY A 478 13.28 -22.83 -34.72
N ARG A 479 12.06 -22.63 -34.22
CA ARG A 479 11.30 -23.64 -33.48
C ARG A 479 10.68 -24.66 -34.43
N GLU A 480 10.08 -24.19 -35.53
CA GLU A 480 9.49 -25.04 -36.58
C GLU A 480 10.54 -25.84 -37.36
N ALA A 481 11.73 -25.26 -37.61
CA ALA A 481 12.85 -25.97 -38.23
C ALA A 481 13.54 -26.99 -37.29
N GLY A 482 13.30 -26.89 -35.97
CA GLY A 482 13.84 -27.76 -34.94
C GLY A 482 12.94 -28.95 -34.58
N GLU A 483 11.70 -29.02 -35.07
CA GLU A 483 10.74 -30.10 -34.82
C GLU A 483 11.03 -31.39 -35.61
N GLY A 484 12.31 -31.79 -35.66
CA GLY A 484 12.75 -33.17 -35.91
C GLY A 484 13.04 -33.95 -34.63
N VAL A 485 13.05 -33.30 -33.46
CA VAL A 485 13.22 -33.96 -32.15
C VAL A 485 12.31 -33.26 -31.14
N ALA A 486 11.43 -34.02 -30.49
CA ALA A 486 10.39 -33.53 -29.58
C ALA A 486 10.89 -32.48 -28.56
N GLY A 487 10.39 -31.25 -28.67
CA GLY A 487 10.72 -30.13 -27.77
C GLY A 487 9.52 -29.23 -27.52
N THR A 488 9.02 -29.23 -26.30
CA THR A 488 7.83 -28.47 -25.86
C THR A 488 8.06 -26.96 -25.79
N ALA A 489 7.18 -26.18 -26.42
CA ALA A 489 6.33 -25.20 -25.73
C ALA A 489 6.92 -24.36 -24.56
N ASP A 490 7.29 -23.09 -24.80
CA ASP A 490 7.54 -21.97 -23.87
C ASP A 490 8.73 -22.00 -22.88
N ASP A 491 9.89 -21.61 -23.43
CA ASP A 491 11.03 -21.03 -22.72
C ASP A 491 10.93 -19.51 -22.69
N LEU A 492 10.97 -18.91 -21.50
CA LEU A 492 11.77 -17.72 -21.13
C LEU A 492 11.71 -17.49 -19.60
N PRO A 493 12.82 -17.07 -18.97
CA PRO A 493 12.95 -16.91 -17.52
C PRO A 493 12.32 -15.60 -17.02
N PHE A 494 11.70 -15.65 -15.84
CA PHE A 494 11.19 -14.50 -15.08
C PHE A 494 12.25 -13.91 -14.16
#